data_AF-A0A831TRP3-F1
#
_entry.id   AF-A0A831TRP3-F1
#
_cell.length_a   1.000
_cell.length_b   1.000
_cell.length_c   1.000
_cell.angle_alpha   90.00
_cell.angle_beta   90.00
_cell.angle_gamma   90.00
#
_symmetry.space_group_name_H-M   'P 1'
#
loop_
_entity.id
_entity.type
_entity.pdbx_description
1 polymer ?
#
loop_
_entity_poly.entity_id
_entity_poly.type
_entity_poly.pdbx_seq_one_letter_code
_entity_poly.pdbx_strand_id
1 'polypeptide(L)'
;MLIDSSAIMSRALLGMRIIESEHHVDRKQIRTHRKKRINKKWAKRYGFSVTPKMDVYCMGNTLMMHPVVAQVLRKVAAKNY
;
A
#
# COMPACT_ATOMS: atom_id res chain seq x y z
N MET A 1 4.70 7.04 -23.77
CA MET A 1 4.08 6.71 -22.47
C MET A 1 5.14 6.87 -21.41
N LEU A 2 5.28 8.07 -20.85
CA LEU A 2 6.15 8.32 -19.72
C LEU A 2 5.42 7.78 -18.49
N ILE A 3 5.90 6.66 -17.95
CA ILE A 3 5.50 6.22 -16.62
C ILE A 3 6.13 7.25 -15.69
N ASP A 4 5.32 8.05 -15.02
CA ASP A 4 5.77 9.02 -14.03
C ASP A 4 6.68 8.30 -13.00
N SER A 5 7.98 8.53 -13.13
CA SER A 5 9.04 7.97 -12.26
C SER A 5 9.01 8.55 -10.83
N SER A 6 8.00 9.37 -10.51
CA SER A 6 7.94 10.21 -9.31
C SER A 6 7.41 9.50 -8.05
N ALA A 7 7.03 8.23 -8.12
CA ALA A 7 6.46 7.49 -6.98
C ALA A 7 7.25 6.24 -6.53
N ILE A 8 8.49 6.05 -7.00
CA ILE A 8 9.36 4.96 -6.56
C ILE A 8 10.52 5.56 -5.75
N MET A 9 10.31 5.76 -4.45
CA MET A 9 11.40 6.10 -3.54
C MET A 9 12.16 4.83 -3.18
N SER A 10 13.37 4.68 -3.73
CA SER A 10 14.27 3.58 -3.37
C SER A 10 15.18 3.99 -2.21
N ARG A 11 15.17 3.24 -1.11
CA ARG A 11 16.06 3.46 0.05
C ARG A 11 16.70 2.15 0.50
N ALA A 12 17.93 2.21 1.02
CA ALA A 12 18.61 1.03 1.56
C ALA A 12 18.29 0.85 3.05
N LEU A 13 18.00 -0.37 3.47
CA LEU A 13 17.89 -0.77 4.88
C LEU A 13 18.55 -2.13 5.06
N LEU A 14 19.50 -2.24 5.99
CA LEU A 14 20.23 -3.49 6.28
C LEU A 14 20.82 -4.16 5.02
N GLY A 15 21.29 -3.34 4.06
CA GLY A 15 21.86 -3.83 2.79
C GLY A 15 20.84 -4.24 1.72
N MET A 16 19.53 -4.21 2.01
CA MET A 16 18.46 -4.46 1.04
C MET A 16 17.86 -3.16 0.48
N ARG A 17 17.45 -3.18 -0.78
CA ARG A 17 16.78 -2.06 -1.45
C ARG A 17 15.27 -2.12 -1.16
N ILE A 18 14.71 -1.10 -0.54
CA ILE A 18 13.27 -0.96 -0.30
C ILE A 18 12.67 -0.13 -1.43
N ILE A 19 11.60 -0.66 -2.03
CA ILE A 19 10.70 0.03 -2.96
C ILE A 19 9.37 0.27 -2.24
N GLU A 20 9.08 1.53 -1.98
CA GLU A 20 7.80 1.96 -1.38
C GLU A 20 6.77 2.19 -2.49
N SER A 21 5.60 1.56 -2.39
CA SER A 21 4.51 1.73 -3.36
C SER A 21 3.18 1.99 -2.65
N GLU A 22 2.55 3.14 -2.95
CA GLU A 22 1.21 3.48 -2.48
C GLU A 22 0.11 2.58 -3.07
N HIS A 23 0.43 1.85 -4.15
CA HIS A 23 -0.51 0.93 -4.79
C HIS A 23 -0.54 -0.44 -4.11
N HIS A 24 0.34 -0.68 -3.12
CA HIS A 24 0.34 -1.90 -2.32
C HIS A 24 -0.76 -1.85 -1.25
N VAL A 25 -2.01 -1.89 -1.70
CA VAL A 25 -3.22 -1.76 -0.89
C VAL A 25 -4.27 -2.79 -1.27
N ASP A 26 -5.01 -3.27 -0.28
CA ASP A 26 -6.22 -4.06 -0.51
C ASP A 26 -7.41 -3.13 -0.68
N ARG A 27 -8.17 -3.35 -1.76
CA ARG A 27 -9.42 -2.62 -2.02
C ARG A 27 -10.58 -3.51 -1.65
N LYS A 28 -11.24 -3.19 -0.53
CA LYS A 28 -12.43 -3.91 -0.08
C LYS A 28 -13.67 -3.11 -0.42
N GLN A 29 -14.63 -3.74 -1.10
CA GLN A 29 -15.93 -3.11 -1.33
C GLN A 29 -16.66 -2.94 0.01
N ILE A 30 -17.09 -1.72 0.32
CA ILE A 30 -17.86 -1.46 1.54
C ILE A 30 -19.28 -2.00 1.30
N ARG A 31 -19.62 -3.14 1.92
CA ARG A 31 -21.00 -3.64 1.94
C ARG A 31 -21.87 -2.62 2.65
N THR A 32 -22.88 -2.10 1.95
CA THR A 32 -23.92 -1.28 2.55
C THR A 32 -25.27 -1.95 2.33
N HIS A 33 -25.92 -2.35 3.43
CA HIS A 33 -27.27 -2.90 3.38
C HIS A 33 -28.29 -1.79 3.05
N ARG A 34 -29.39 -2.17 2.38
CA ARG A 34 -30.62 -1.37 2.12
C ARG A 34 -30.43 0.10 1.68
N LYS A 35 -29.48 0.42 0.80
CA LYS A 35 -29.35 1.79 0.23
C LYS A 35 -30.23 1.98 -1.02
N LYS A 36 -30.82 3.19 -1.16
CA LYS A 36 -31.55 3.63 -2.36
C LYS A 36 -30.69 3.43 -3.62
N ARG A 37 -31.34 3.19 -4.78
CA ARG A 37 -30.68 2.81 -6.06
C ARG A 37 -29.51 3.74 -6.44
N ILE A 38 -29.66 5.04 -6.19
CA ILE A 38 -28.62 6.07 -6.40
C ILE A 38 -27.41 5.80 -5.50
N ASN A 39 -27.59 5.70 -4.18
CA ASN A 39 -26.48 5.41 -3.26
C ASN A 39 -25.78 4.07 -3.56
N LYS A 40 -26.51 3.06 -4.04
CA LYS A 40 -25.90 1.80 -4.50
C LYS A 40 -25.04 1.98 -5.77
N LYS A 41 -25.46 2.87 -6.70
CA LYS A 41 -24.70 3.24 -7.91
C LYS A 41 -23.41 3.99 -7.55
N TRP A 42 -23.50 4.95 -6.64
CA TRP A 42 -22.34 5.73 -6.18
C TRP A 42 -21.39 4.87 -5.33
N ALA A 43 -21.89 4.00 -4.46
CA ALA A 43 -21.07 3.05 -3.70
C ALA A 43 -20.40 1.99 -4.60
N LYS A 44 -21.04 1.57 -5.70
CA LYS A 44 -20.37 0.74 -6.71
C LYS A 44 -19.24 1.49 -7.42
N ARG A 45 -19.39 2.80 -7.64
CA ARG A 45 -18.42 3.62 -8.39
C ARG A 45 -17.27 4.15 -7.51
N TYR A 46 -17.53 4.44 -6.24
CA TYR A 46 -16.58 5.13 -5.33
C TYR A 46 -16.51 4.50 -3.91
N GLY A 47 -17.31 3.48 -3.59
CA GLY A 47 -17.46 2.93 -2.23
C GLY A 47 -16.46 1.83 -1.88
N PHE A 48 -15.18 2.02 -2.23
CA PHE A 48 -14.10 1.12 -1.83
C PHE A 48 -13.39 1.70 -0.62
N SER A 49 -13.15 0.85 0.38
CA SER A 49 -12.18 1.15 1.42
C SER A 49 -10.82 0.68 0.93
N VAL A 50 -9.84 1.57 1.02
CA VAL A 50 -8.44 1.27 0.71
C VAL A 50 -7.74 1.01 2.04
N THR A 51 -7.21 -0.19 2.22
CA THR A 51 -6.45 -0.55 3.41
C THR A 51 -5.04 -0.89 2.98
N PRO A 52 -3.99 -0.33 3.62
CA PRO A 52 -2.62 -0.68 3.28
C PRO A 52 -2.39 -2.17 3.56
N LYS A 53 -1.84 -2.87 2.58
CA LYS A 53 -1.53 -4.28 2.74
C LYS A 53 -0.25 -4.41 3.57
N MET A 54 -0.26 -5.28 4.57
CA MET A 54 0.87 -5.46 5.50
C MET A 54 1.94 -6.41 4.99
N ASP A 55 1.66 -7.11 3.89
CA ASP A 55 2.58 -8.06 3.29
C ASP A 55 3.80 -7.35 2.68
N VAL A 56 4.91 -8.08 2.61
CA VAL A 56 6.15 -7.61 1.99
C VAL A 56 6.53 -8.59 0.90
N TYR A 57 6.69 -8.10 -0.33
CA TYR A 57 7.22 -8.93 -1.41
C TYR A 57 8.74 -8.82 -1.44
N CYS A 58 9.41 -9.97 -1.36
CA CYS A 58 10.86 -10.06 -1.51
C CYS A 58 11.18 -10.52 -2.93
N MET A 59 11.94 -9.72 -3.67
CA MET A 59 12.43 -10.02 -5.02
C MET A 59 13.94 -9.83 -5.05
N GLY A 60 14.67 -10.92 -4.77
CA GLY A 60 16.12 -10.88 -4.58
C GLY A 60 16.51 -9.94 -3.44
N ASN A 61 17.40 -8.98 -3.71
CA ASN A 61 17.80 -7.98 -2.71
C ASN A 61 16.85 -6.79 -2.60
N THR A 62 15.65 -6.89 -3.20
CA THR A 62 14.66 -5.81 -3.20
C THR A 62 13.43 -6.21 -2.41
N LEU A 63 13.01 -5.36 -1.48
CA LEU A 63 11.75 -5.47 -0.74
C LEU A 63 10.75 -4.46 -1.30
N MET A 64 9.55 -4.91 -1.67
CA MET A 64 8.46 -4.05 -2.11
C MET A 64 7.34 -4.07 -1.07
N MET A 65 6.93 -2.89 -0.60
CA MET A 65 5.92 -2.75 0.45
C MET A 65 5.19 -1.40 0.41
N HIS A 66 4.11 -1.27 1.17
CA HIS A 66 3.43 0.01 1.38
C HIS A 66 4.26 0.95 2.28
N PRO A 67 4.27 2.28 2.09
CA PRO A 67 5.05 3.23 2.90
C PRO A 67 4.76 3.17 4.40
N VAL A 68 3.51 2.90 4.80
CA VAL A 68 3.13 2.71 6.21
C VAL A 68 3.87 1.53 6.84
N VAL A 69 4.00 0.42 6.10
CA VAL A 69 4.71 -0.79 6.56
C VAL A 69 6.22 -0.48 6.65
N ALA A 70 6.77 0.24 5.68
CA ALA A 70 8.16 0.68 5.70
C ALA A 70 8.47 1.55 6.94
N GLN A 71 7.53 2.40 7.36
CA GLN A 71 7.71 3.22 8.58
C GLN A 71 7.70 2.36 9.85
N VAL A 72 6.82 1.37 9.94
CA VAL A 72 6.79 0.42 11.08
C VAL A 72 8.10 -0.37 11.14
N LEU A 73 8.54 -0.90 10.00
CA LEU A 73 9.79 -1.65 9.88
C LEU A 73 10.98 -0.81 10.36
N ARG A 74 11.05 0.46 9.96
CA ARG A 74 12.10 1.39 10.40
C ARG A 74 12.09 1.60 11.93
N LYS A 75 10.91 1.78 12.53
CA LYS A 75 10.79 1.92 13.98
C LYS A 75 11.24 0.67 14.73
N VAL A 76 10.90 -0.51 14.21
CA VAL A 76 11.32 -1.78 14.80
C VAL A 76 12.83 -1.98 14.65
N ALA A 77 13.40 -1.69 13.48
CA ALA A 77 14.83 -1.76 13.25
C ALA A 77 15.59 -0.83 14.20
N ALA A 78 15.17 0.43 14.34
CA ALA A 78 15.79 1.41 15.24
C ALA A 78 15.62 1.11 16.73
N LYS A 79 14.75 0.16 17.10
CA LYS A 79 14.58 -0.29 18.49
C LYS A 79 15.51 -1.45 18.84
N ASN A 80 15.87 -2.26 17.85
CA ASN A 80 16.62 -3.50 18.03
C ASN A 80 18.14 -3.31 17.83
N TYR A 81 18.56 -2.14 17.37
CA TYR A 81 19.94 -1.70 17.22
C TYR A 81 20.10 -0.33 17.88
#